data_AF-A0A2R6LIL8-F1
#
_entry.id   AF-A0A2R6LIL8-F1
#
_cell.length_a   1.000
_cell.length_b   1.000
_cell.length_c   1.000
_cell.angle_alpha   90.00
_cell.angle_beta   90.00
_cell.angle_gamma   90.00
#
_symmetry.space_group_name_H-M   'P 1'
#
loop_
_entity.id
_entity.type
_entity.pdbx_description
1 polymer ?
#
loop_
_entity_poly.entity_id
_entity_poly.type
_entity_poly.pdbx_seq_one_letter_code
_entity_poly.pdbx_strand_id
1 'polypeptide(L)'
;LVNAPVQGSTYPDLRREAAEHAYGTSLDVFPVGAVVPLMNGYRYAEMAEVVSAAKRGLGSDAPVHLFGAGHPMTFALAVAAGCDLFDSAAYALYARDDRYLTVAGTDGLEDLEYLPCACPVCVDHTADSLRGLEAEARERRLAEHNLHVSYREIRTVKGALREGNLLELVERRARGHPAMVDGYHALLDDADRLEASDPVSKGTFFYLSGASARRPEVRRHHDRLDRLAVPGERVLLSEGDDNSRFDATWRLQAPFGPFPPALYEAAATGVRRLVEANPDVEFAVAHWGWPESALSALPEDVDVLELGPDSKPPDSDVE
;
A
#
# COMPACT_ATOMS: atom_id res chain seq x y z
N LEU A 1 27.76 14.12 4.83
CA LEU A 1 26.90 12.93 4.76
C LEU A 1 27.79 11.72 4.58
N VAL A 2 27.99 10.96 5.64
CA VAL A 2 28.69 9.68 5.67
C VAL A 2 27.67 8.58 5.93
N ASN A 3 27.75 7.52 5.15
CA ASN A 3 26.80 6.41 5.21
C ASN A 3 27.19 5.39 6.31
N ALA A 4 26.18 4.84 6.99
CA ALA A 4 26.26 3.72 7.92
C ALA A 4 25.42 2.54 7.39
N PRO A 5 25.97 1.68 6.53
CA PRO A 5 25.19 0.64 5.87
C PRO A 5 24.69 -0.43 6.85
N VAL A 6 23.38 -0.66 6.86
CA VAL A 6 22.71 -1.74 7.58
C VAL A 6 22.77 -3.02 6.74
N GLN A 7 23.37 -4.07 7.31
CA GLN A 7 23.50 -5.41 6.74
C GLN A 7 22.81 -6.43 7.65
N GLY A 8 22.76 -7.70 7.24
CA GLY A 8 22.06 -8.76 7.98
C GLY A 8 21.37 -9.80 7.12
N SER A 9 21.65 -9.84 5.81
CA SER A 9 21.00 -10.75 4.85
C SER A 9 19.46 -10.62 4.91
N THR A 10 18.72 -11.72 4.92
CA THR A 10 17.27 -11.79 5.07
C THR A 10 16.83 -12.10 6.52
N TYR A 11 17.72 -11.93 7.51
CA TYR A 11 17.44 -12.21 8.91
C TYR A 11 16.93 -10.93 9.62
N PRO A 12 15.65 -10.84 10.01
CA PRO A 12 15.08 -9.60 10.56
C PRO A 12 15.71 -9.14 11.87
N ASP A 13 16.09 -10.07 12.73
CA ASP A 13 16.79 -9.82 14.00
C ASP A 13 18.15 -9.17 13.76
N LEU A 14 18.96 -9.73 12.85
CA LEU A 14 20.27 -9.15 12.50
C LEU A 14 20.12 -7.78 11.83
N ARG A 15 19.09 -7.58 11.00
CA ARG A 15 18.81 -6.29 10.37
C ARG A 15 18.47 -5.22 11.40
N ARG A 16 17.65 -5.57 12.40
CA ARG A 16 17.30 -4.66 13.49
C ARG A 16 18.53 -4.33 14.33
N GLU A 17 19.29 -5.31 14.77
CA GLU A 17 20.50 -5.10 15.58
C GLU A 17 21.53 -4.22 14.85
N ALA A 18 21.77 -4.50 13.56
CA ALA A 18 22.68 -3.70 12.75
C ALA A 18 22.19 -2.26 12.56
N ALA A 19 20.88 -2.05 12.43
CA ALA A 19 20.28 -0.73 12.37
C ALA A 19 20.40 0.04 13.69
N GLU A 20 20.13 -0.61 14.84
CA GLU A 20 20.29 -0.01 16.17
C GLU A 20 21.74 0.41 16.41
N HIS A 21 22.70 -0.46 16.05
CA HIS A 21 24.12 -0.13 16.13
C HIS A 21 24.51 1.04 15.23
N ALA A 22 24.07 1.01 13.96
CA ALA A 22 24.35 2.08 13.00
C ALA A 22 23.79 3.42 13.50
N TYR A 23 22.54 3.44 13.95
CA TYR A 23 21.86 4.62 14.46
C TYR A 23 22.49 5.20 15.74
N GLY A 24 23.13 4.35 16.56
CA GLY A 24 23.92 4.78 17.72
C GLY A 24 25.25 5.46 17.37
N THR A 25 25.64 5.51 16.10
CA THR A 25 26.84 6.22 15.64
C THR A 25 26.56 7.71 15.35
N SER A 26 27.61 8.49 15.09
CA SER A 26 27.49 9.89 14.65
C SER A 26 27.41 10.04 13.12
N LEU A 27 26.94 9.02 12.41
CA LEU A 27 26.85 9.01 10.94
C LEU A 27 25.48 9.52 10.46
N ASP A 28 25.39 9.89 9.18
CA ASP A 28 24.31 10.78 8.71
C ASP A 28 23.16 10.06 7.97
N VAL A 29 23.47 8.96 7.26
CA VAL A 29 22.52 8.26 6.38
C VAL A 29 22.67 6.77 6.60
N PHE A 30 21.56 6.03 6.55
CA PHE A 30 21.52 4.61 6.91
C PHE A 30 21.08 3.74 5.72
N PRO A 31 22.00 3.38 4.79
CA PRO A 31 21.61 2.55 3.67
C PRO A 31 21.26 1.13 4.05
N VAL A 32 20.17 0.59 3.51
CA VAL A 32 19.83 -0.83 3.61
C VAL A 32 20.47 -1.57 2.45
N GLY A 33 21.54 -2.33 2.76
CA GLY A 33 22.35 -3.04 1.77
C GLY A 33 21.91 -4.47 1.49
N ALA A 34 22.57 -5.12 0.52
CA ALA A 34 22.34 -6.51 0.11
C ALA A 34 20.91 -6.84 -0.37
N VAL A 35 20.16 -5.83 -0.81
CA VAL A 35 18.79 -5.99 -1.34
C VAL A 35 18.75 -6.14 -2.87
N VAL A 36 19.84 -5.84 -3.59
CA VAL A 36 19.92 -5.94 -5.06
C VAL A 36 19.58 -7.36 -5.56
N PRO A 37 20.11 -8.46 -4.98
CA PRO A 37 19.72 -9.80 -5.40
C PRO A 37 18.24 -10.11 -5.17
N LEU A 38 17.62 -9.52 -4.14
CA LEU A 38 16.19 -9.68 -3.87
C LEU A 38 15.37 -9.00 -4.97
N MET A 39 15.70 -7.76 -5.32
CA MET A 39 15.00 -7.02 -6.38
C MET A 39 15.16 -7.69 -7.75
N ASN A 40 16.38 -8.12 -8.10
CA ASN A 40 16.61 -8.84 -9.36
C ASN A 40 15.90 -10.20 -9.41
N GLY A 41 15.71 -10.84 -8.26
CA GLY A 41 14.96 -12.09 -8.12
C GLY A 41 13.45 -11.90 -7.95
N TYR A 42 12.94 -10.66 -8.06
CA TYR A 42 11.53 -10.32 -7.81
C TYR A 42 11.04 -10.73 -6.40
N ARG A 43 11.93 -10.77 -5.41
CA ARG A 43 11.62 -11.14 -4.01
C ARG A 43 11.21 -9.90 -3.21
N TYR A 44 10.13 -9.25 -3.63
CA TYR A 44 9.73 -7.95 -3.07
C TYR A 44 9.11 -8.03 -1.67
N ALA A 45 8.52 -9.18 -1.29
CA ALA A 45 8.10 -9.44 0.08
C ALA A 45 9.29 -9.37 1.05
N GLU A 46 10.36 -10.10 0.75
CA GLU A 46 11.58 -10.10 1.57
C GLU A 46 12.29 -8.74 1.56
N MET A 47 12.22 -8.00 0.44
CA MET A 47 12.70 -6.62 0.40
C MET A 47 11.92 -5.72 1.37
N ALA A 48 10.59 -5.81 1.40
CA ALA A 48 9.76 -5.06 2.34
C ALA A 48 10.04 -5.46 3.81
N GLU A 49 10.19 -6.76 4.09
CA GLU A 49 10.53 -7.28 5.42
C GLU A 49 11.90 -6.80 5.90
N VAL A 50 12.93 -6.86 5.04
CA VAL A 50 14.29 -6.40 5.38
C VAL A 50 14.32 -4.90 5.65
N VAL A 51 13.62 -4.10 4.84
CA VAL A 51 13.52 -2.65 5.06
C VAL A 51 12.76 -2.35 6.35
N SER A 52 11.63 -3.01 6.57
CA SER A 52 10.85 -2.87 7.80
C SER A 52 11.68 -3.23 9.04
N ALA A 53 12.39 -4.36 9.03
CA ALA A 53 13.25 -4.80 10.12
C ALA A 53 14.36 -3.78 10.42
N ALA A 54 15.01 -3.25 9.37
CA ALA A 54 15.98 -2.17 9.53
C ALA A 54 15.33 -0.92 10.14
N LYS A 55 14.17 -0.48 9.62
CA LYS A 55 13.45 0.70 10.15
C LYS A 55 13.11 0.58 11.64
N ARG A 56 12.85 -0.62 12.17
CA ARG A 56 12.59 -0.83 13.62
C ARG A 56 13.80 -0.54 14.51
N GLY A 57 15.01 -0.63 13.97
CA GLY A 57 16.23 -0.28 14.68
C GLY A 57 16.67 1.18 14.49
N LEU A 58 15.98 1.94 13.63
CA LEU A 58 16.32 3.34 13.33
C LEU A 58 15.32 4.30 13.99
N GLY A 59 15.78 5.51 14.30
CA GLY A 59 14.90 6.63 14.66
C GLY A 59 14.04 7.11 13.49
N SER A 60 12.98 7.87 13.80
CA SER A 60 12.08 8.45 12.79
C SER A 60 12.75 9.54 11.94
N ASP A 61 13.82 10.14 12.46
CA ASP A 61 14.66 11.16 11.85
C ASP A 61 15.78 10.59 10.96
N ALA A 62 15.99 9.27 10.98
CA ALA A 62 17.03 8.59 10.21
C ALA A 62 16.68 8.53 8.71
N PRO A 63 17.47 9.17 7.82
CA PRO A 63 17.29 9.03 6.37
C PRO A 63 17.75 7.66 5.90
N VAL A 64 16.88 6.95 5.18
CA VAL A 64 17.10 5.56 4.75
C VAL A 64 17.33 5.50 3.26
N HIS A 65 18.45 4.88 2.87
CA HIS A 65 18.82 4.71 1.47
C HIS A 65 18.65 3.24 1.05
N LEU A 66 17.75 2.95 0.10
CA LEU A 66 17.63 1.59 -0.43
C LEU A 66 18.69 1.35 -1.51
N PHE A 67 19.76 0.63 -1.15
CA PHE A 67 20.94 0.52 -2.00
C PHE A 67 20.68 -0.32 -3.26
N GLY A 68 20.93 0.26 -4.44
CA GLY A 68 20.73 -0.35 -5.75
C GLY A 68 19.28 -0.48 -6.21
N ALA A 69 18.34 0.18 -5.52
CA ALA A 69 16.95 0.24 -5.94
C ALA A 69 16.77 1.29 -7.05
N GLY A 70 17.00 0.85 -8.29
CA GLY A 70 17.04 1.73 -9.45
C GLY A 70 15.84 1.65 -10.40
N HIS A 71 14.92 0.70 -10.21
CA HIS A 71 13.80 0.46 -11.11
C HIS A 71 12.50 1.13 -10.60
N PRO A 72 11.82 1.97 -11.38
CA PRO A 72 10.69 2.79 -10.92
C PRO A 72 9.51 2.00 -10.34
N MET A 73 9.28 0.78 -10.84
CA MET A 73 8.27 -0.15 -10.30
C MET A 73 8.33 -0.35 -8.77
N THR A 74 9.50 -0.26 -8.14
CA THR A 74 9.64 -0.50 -6.70
C THR A 74 9.53 0.75 -5.83
N PHE A 75 9.56 1.96 -6.42
CA PHE A 75 9.69 3.21 -5.66
C PHE A 75 8.54 3.43 -4.69
N ALA A 76 7.29 3.27 -5.13
CA ALA A 76 6.13 3.45 -4.25
C ALA A 76 6.18 2.51 -3.03
N LEU A 77 6.47 1.22 -3.27
CA LEU A 77 6.56 0.19 -2.22
C LEU A 77 7.71 0.50 -1.25
N ALA A 78 8.89 0.82 -1.76
CA ALA A 78 10.06 1.13 -0.94
C ALA A 78 9.87 2.39 -0.09
N VAL A 79 9.25 3.43 -0.65
CA VAL A 79 8.91 4.65 0.11
C VAL A 79 7.88 4.34 1.21
N ALA A 80 6.84 3.57 0.92
CA ALA A 80 5.87 3.15 1.93
C ALA A 80 6.48 2.25 3.02
N ALA A 81 7.49 1.46 2.67
CA ALA A 81 8.29 0.70 3.65
C ALA A 81 9.19 1.60 4.51
N GLY A 82 9.45 2.85 4.09
CA GLY A 82 10.18 3.86 4.86
C GLY A 82 11.53 4.27 4.29
N CYS A 83 11.77 4.07 2.99
CA CYS A 83 12.98 4.53 2.29
C CYS A 83 12.83 5.95 1.75
N ASP A 84 13.92 6.72 1.79
CA ASP A 84 13.97 8.14 1.40
C ASP A 84 14.86 8.37 0.17
N LEU A 85 15.93 7.58 0.03
CA LEU A 85 16.94 7.73 -1.00
C LEU A 85 17.05 6.47 -1.86
N PHE A 86 17.35 6.68 -3.14
CA PHE A 86 17.48 5.65 -4.17
C PHE A 86 18.70 5.95 -5.04
N ASP A 87 19.38 4.92 -5.51
CA ASP A 87 20.43 5.00 -6.53
C ASP A 87 20.11 4.04 -7.67
N SER A 88 20.39 4.48 -8.91
CA SER A 88 20.08 3.70 -10.10
C SER A 88 21.29 3.65 -11.03
N ALA A 89 21.88 2.47 -11.17
CA ALA A 89 22.64 2.10 -12.37
C ALA A 89 21.71 1.49 -13.45
N ALA A 90 20.51 1.08 -13.05
CA ALA A 90 19.55 0.38 -13.91
C ALA A 90 19.18 1.17 -15.15
N TYR A 91 19.01 2.50 -15.06
CA TYR A 91 18.64 3.32 -16.23
C TYR A 91 19.60 3.17 -17.41
N ALA A 92 20.91 3.08 -17.13
CA ALA A 92 21.96 2.96 -18.14
C ALA A 92 22.22 1.50 -18.51
N LEU A 93 22.27 0.60 -17.53
CA LEU A 93 22.46 -0.83 -17.79
C LEU A 93 21.34 -1.41 -18.65
N TYR A 94 20.09 -1.01 -18.41
CA TYR A 94 18.95 -1.46 -19.19
C TYR A 94 18.98 -0.86 -20.59
N ALA A 95 19.34 0.42 -20.71
CA ALA A 95 19.46 1.08 -22.01
C ALA A 95 20.52 0.43 -22.92
N ARG A 96 21.63 -0.06 -22.34
CA ARG A 96 22.67 -0.83 -23.08
C ARG A 96 22.16 -2.13 -23.67
N ASP A 97 21.18 -2.73 -23.01
CA ASP A 97 20.54 -3.98 -23.42
C ASP A 97 19.26 -3.72 -24.23
N ASP A 98 19.08 -2.51 -24.77
CA ASP A 98 17.87 -2.08 -25.50
C ASP A 98 16.57 -2.21 -24.69
N ARG A 99 16.64 -2.12 -23.35
CA ARG A 99 15.49 -2.24 -22.45
C ARG A 99 14.88 -0.88 -22.09
N TYR A 100 13.55 -0.84 -22.16
CA TYR A 100 12.68 0.31 -21.92
C TYR A 100 12.00 0.17 -20.55
N LEU A 101 12.28 1.10 -19.62
CA LEU A 101 11.67 1.07 -18.29
C LEU A 101 10.25 1.66 -18.30
N THR A 102 9.35 1.02 -17.57
CA THR A 102 8.03 1.55 -17.21
C THR A 102 7.80 1.46 -15.70
N VAL A 103 6.73 2.08 -15.21
CA VAL A 103 6.34 1.95 -13.80
C VAL A 103 5.74 0.57 -13.47
N ALA A 104 5.43 -0.24 -14.48
CA ALA A 104 4.88 -1.59 -14.32
C ALA A 104 5.92 -2.70 -14.54
N GLY A 105 7.08 -2.38 -15.13
CA GLY A 105 8.11 -3.36 -15.44
C GLY A 105 9.12 -2.83 -16.45
N THR A 106 9.67 -3.76 -17.23
CA THR A 106 10.65 -3.50 -18.27
C THR A 106 10.22 -4.21 -19.54
N ASP A 107 10.26 -3.50 -20.66
CA ASP A 107 9.98 -4.04 -21.99
C ASP A 107 11.26 -4.04 -22.83
N GLY A 108 11.40 -4.99 -23.77
CA GLY A 108 12.40 -4.91 -24.83
C GLY A 108 11.96 -3.92 -25.89
N LEU A 109 12.86 -3.06 -26.38
CA LEU A 109 12.52 -2.10 -27.44
C LEU A 109 12.07 -2.80 -28.75
N GLU A 110 12.54 -4.03 -28.98
CA GLU A 110 12.15 -4.91 -30.07
C GLU A 110 10.68 -5.32 -30.04
N ASP A 111 10.07 -5.40 -28.85
CA ASP A 111 8.69 -5.85 -28.64
C ASP A 111 7.69 -4.69 -28.66
N LEU A 112 8.18 -3.44 -28.68
CA LEU A 112 7.35 -2.25 -28.65
C LEU A 112 6.89 -1.84 -30.05
N GLU A 113 5.57 -1.76 -30.20
CA GLU A 113 4.90 -1.11 -31.33
C GLU A 113 4.71 0.40 -31.05
N TYR A 114 4.34 0.73 -29.80
CA TYR A 114 4.12 2.10 -29.33
C TYR A 114 5.01 2.38 -28.13
N LEU A 115 5.42 3.64 -27.96
CA LEU A 115 6.11 4.10 -26.76
C LEU A 115 5.06 4.67 -25.78
N PRO A 116 4.71 3.98 -24.68
CA PRO A 116 3.63 4.38 -23.77
C PRO A 116 4.06 5.49 -22.79
N CYS A 117 4.73 6.53 -23.29
CA CYS A 117 5.28 7.62 -22.50
C CYS A 117 5.22 8.95 -23.27
N ALA A 118 5.15 10.05 -22.53
CA ALA A 118 5.14 11.40 -23.07
C ALA A 118 6.39 12.21 -22.67
N CYS A 119 7.51 11.54 -22.39
CA CYS A 119 8.79 12.22 -22.15
C CYS A 119 9.33 12.80 -23.48
N PRO A 120 10.30 13.74 -23.43
CA PRO A 120 10.88 14.32 -24.64
C PRO A 120 11.32 13.28 -25.68
N VAL A 121 11.94 12.17 -25.24
CA VAL A 121 12.36 11.08 -26.12
C VAL A 121 11.16 10.43 -26.83
N CYS A 122 10.11 10.07 -26.08
CA CYS A 122 8.97 9.34 -26.64
C CYS A 122 8.01 10.23 -27.44
N VAL A 123 8.10 11.55 -27.31
CA VAL A 123 7.38 12.50 -28.17
C VAL A 123 8.11 12.68 -29.51
N ASP A 124 9.44 12.71 -29.50
CA ASP A 124 10.25 12.94 -30.70
C ASP A 124 10.50 11.65 -31.51
N HIS A 125 10.17 10.48 -30.95
CA HIS A 125 10.45 9.19 -31.58
C HIS A 125 9.25 8.23 -31.54
N THR A 126 9.20 7.33 -32.53
CA THR A 126 8.40 6.10 -32.50
C THR A 126 9.28 4.92 -32.07
N ALA A 127 8.69 3.76 -31.81
CA ALA A 127 9.47 2.56 -31.49
C ALA A 127 10.40 2.17 -32.67
N ASP A 128 9.88 2.18 -33.90
CA ASP A 128 10.69 1.94 -35.11
C ASP A 128 11.82 2.96 -35.27
N SER A 129 11.56 4.25 -35.04
CA SER A 129 12.59 5.26 -35.22
C SER A 129 13.68 5.20 -34.15
N LEU A 130 13.36 4.78 -32.91
CA LEU A 130 14.36 4.46 -31.89
C LEU A 130 15.18 3.22 -32.27
N ARG A 131 14.54 2.15 -32.75
CA ARG A 131 15.23 0.92 -33.19
C ARG A 131 16.22 1.19 -34.32
N GLY A 132 15.85 2.08 -35.24
CA GLY A 132 16.68 2.49 -36.38
C GLY A 132 17.86 3.41 -36.03
N LEU A 133 18.00 3.88 -34.79
CA LEU A 133 19.16 4.67 -34.38
C LEU A 133 20.42 3.79 -34.28
N GLU A 134 21.58 4.42 -34.52
CA GLU A 134 22.88 3.84 -34.19
C GLU A 134 22.96 3.49 -32.70
N ALA A 135 23.67 2.40 -32.37
CA ALA A 135 23.68 1.81 -31.04
C ALA A 135 23.96 2.82 -29.90
N GLU A 136 24.97 3.67 -30.04
CA GLU A 136 25.31 4.69 -29.02
C GLU A 136 24.22 5.75 -28.86
N ALA A 137 23.59 6.17 -29.97
CA ALA A 137 22.49 7.12 -29.93
C ALA A 137 21.23 6.49 -29.31
N ARG A 138 20.96 5.23 -29.63
CA ARG A 138 19.85 4.44 -29.08
C ARG A 138 19.99 4.23 -27.58
N GLU A 139 21.16 3.76 -27.12
CA GLU A 139 21.50 3.64 -25.69
C GLU A 139 21.28 4.97 -24.98
N ARG A 140 21.79 6.08 -25.52
CA ARG A 140 21.63 7.40 -24.90
C ARG A 140 20.15 7.79 -24.77
N ARG A 141 19.35 7.62 -25.83
CA ARG A 141 17.92 7.95 -25.81
C ARG A 141 17.12 7.07 -24.86
N LEU A 142 17.41 5.77 -24.82
CA LEU A 142 16.79 4.86 -23.85
C LEU A 142 17.17 5.23 -22.42
N ALA A 143 18.43 5.58 -22.16
CA ALA A 143 18.88 6.03 -20.84
C ALA A 143 18.19 7.32 -20.41
N GLU A 144 18.04 8.29 -21.31
CA GLU A 144 17.27 9.53 -21.08
C GLU A 144 15.81 9.23 -20.73
N HIS A 145 15.14 8.36 -21.50
CA HIS A 145 13.77 7.90 -21.20
C HIS A 145 13.68 7.22 -19.83
N ASN A 146 14.57 6.28 -19.54
CA ASN A 146 14.60 5.51 -18.30
C ASN A 146 14.76 6.44 -17.07
N LEU A 147 15.58 7.49 -17.19
CA LEU A 147 15.68 8.54 -16.18
C LEU A 147 14.39 9.34 -16.06
N HIS A 148 13.78 9.75 -17.18
CA HIS A 148 12.51 10.49 -17.17
C HIS A 148 11.40 9.71 -16.44
N VAL A 149 11.26 8.41 -16.69
CA VAL A 149 10.28 7.56 -16.00
C VAL A 149 10.57 7.50 -14.51
N SER A 150 11.84 7.30 -14.13
CA SER A 150 12.26 7.24 -12.72
C SER A 150 11.95 8.55 -11.98
N TYR A 151 12.32 9.69 -12.54
CA TYR A 151 12.03 11.00 -11.95
C TYR A 151 10.55 11.33 -11.92
N ARG A 152 9.80 10.94 -12.97
CA ARG A 152 8.34 11.08 -12.98
C ARG A 152 7.72 10.30 -11.84
N GLU A 153 8.12 9.05 -11.64
CA GLU A 153 7.55 8.21 -10.59
C GLU A 153 7.87 8.73 -9.20
N ILE A 154 9.10 9.20 -8.94
CA ILE A 154 9.44 9.86 -7.67
C ILE A 154 8.56 11.11 -7.44
N ARG A 155 8.24 11.89 -8.48
CA ARG A 155 7.30 13.03 -8.34
C ARG A 155 5.88 12.55 -8.02
N THR A 156 5.40 11.48 -8.68
CA THR A 156 4.10 10.85 -8.38
C THR A 156 4.03 10.41 -6.92
N VAL A 157 5.05 9.70 -6.43
CA VAL A 157 5.12 9.23 -5.04
C VAL A 157 5.10 10.38 -4.05
N LYS A 158 5.84 11.47 -4.31
CA LYS A 158 5.80 12.67 -3.47
C LYS A 158 4.43 13.36 -3.46
N GLY A 159 3.74 13.39 -4.60
CA GLY A 159 2.36 13.88 -4.67
C GLY A 159 1.44 13.05 -3.80
N ALA A 160 1.53 11.72 -3.93
CA ALA A 160 0.71 10.80 -3.16
C ALA A 160 0.95 10.89 -1.64
N LEU A 161 2.21 11.09 -1.22
CA LEU A 161 2.55 11.39 0.18
C LEU A 161 1.86 12.66 0.69
N ARG A 162 1.85 13.74 -0.11
CA ARG A 162 1.24 15.02 0.27
C ARG A 162 -0.27 14.96 0.33
N GLU A 163 -0.89 14.16 -0.54
CA GLU A 163 -2.34 13.95 -0.61
C GLU A 163 -2.83 12.89 0.41
N GLY A 164 -1.91 12.17 1.04
CA GLY A 164 -2.23 11.10 1.99
C GLY A 164 -2.76 9.82 1.33
N ASN A 165 -2.45 9.60 0.04
CA ASN A 165 -2.94 8.45 -0.75
C ASN A 165 -1.81 7.51 -1.26
N LEU A 166 -0.70 7.45 -0.52
CA LEU A 166 0.46 6.62 -0.90
C LEU A 166 0.10 5.13 -0.99
N LEU A 167 -0.70 4.60 -0.07
CA LEU A 167 -1.06 3.18 -0.08
C LEU A 167 -1.96 2.81 -1.26
N GLU A 168 -2.82 3.72 -1.72
CA GLU A 168 -3.55 3.59 -2.99
C GLU A 168 -2.59 3.52 -4.18
N LEU A 169 -1.55 4.37 -4.18
CA LEU A 169 -0.53 4.34 -5.23
C LEU A 169 0.24 3.01 -5.21
N VAL A 170 0.71 2.56 -4.05
CA VAL A 170 1.38 1.25 -3.89
C VAL A 170 0.48 0.14 -4.40
N GLU A 171 -0.79 0.15 -4.02
CA GLU A 171 -1.73 -0.87 -4.44
C GLU A 171 -1.91 -0.91 -5.96
N ARG A 172 -2.08 0.26 -6.62
CA ARG A 172 -2.11 0.35 -8.09
C ARG A 172 -0.84 -0.20 -8.73
N ARG A 173 0.34 0.15 -8.20
CA ARG A 173 1.63 -0.34 -8.73
C ARG A 173 1.81 -1.84 -8.51
N ALA A 174 1.30 -2.38 -7.41
CA ALA A 174 1.37 -3.80 -7.11
C ALA A 174 0.67 -4.67 -8.16
N ARG A 175 -0.38 -4.16 -8.83
CA ARG A 175 -1.04 -4.88 -9.95
C ARG A 175 -0.25 -4.88 -11.26
N GLY A 176 0.93 -4.27 -11.30
CA GLY A 176 1.85 -4.39 -12.44
C GLY A 176 2.55 -5.74 -12.53
N HIS A 177 2.73 -6.46 -11.41
CA HIS A 177 3.44 -7.74 -11.39
C HIS A 177 3.04 -8.60 -10.17
N PRO A 178 2.83 -9.92 -10.28
CA PRO A 178 2.44 -10.78 -9.15
C PRO A 178 3.34 -10.63 -7.92
N ALA A 179 4.66 -10.66 -8.11
CA ALA A 179 5.59 -10.47 -7.00
C ALA A 179 5.49 -9.10 -6.28
N MET A 180 5.02 -8.05 -6.96
CA MET A 180 4.76 -6.77 -6.30
C MET A 180 3.51 -6.83 -5.42
N VAL A 181 2.57 -7.72 -5.72
CA VAL A 181 1.44 -8.05 -4.83
C VAL A 181 1.96 -8.68 -3.54
N ASP A 182 2.90 -9.62 -3.64
CA ASP A 182 3.54 -10.22 -2.46
C ASP A 182 4.24 -9.16 -1.60
N GLY A 183 4.99 -8.26 -2.25
CA GLY A 183 5.60 -7.10 -1.57
C GLY A 183 4.59 -6.19 -0.86
N TYR A 184 3.45 -5.93 -1.50
CA TYR A 184 2.37 -5.14 -0.89
C TYR A 184 1.72 -5.87 0.29
N HIS A 185 1.48 -7.18 0.19
CA HIS A 185 0.94 -7.96 1.29
C HIS A 185 1.88 -7.99 2.49
N ALA A 186 3.19 -8.19 2.27
CA ALA A 186 4.20 -8.15 3.32
C ALA A 186 4.30 -6.77 3.99
N LEU A 187 4.16 -5.68 3.20
CA LEU A 187 4.07 -4.33 3.75
C LEU A 187 2.86 -4.19 4.70
N LEU A 188 1.70 -4.73 4.32
CA LEU A 188 0.47 -4.67 5.11
C LEU A 188 0.45 -5.62 6.31
N ASP A 189 1.26 -6.69 6.32
CA ASP A 189 1.45 -7.55 7.49
C ASP A 189 2.09 -6.78 8.66
N ASP A 190 2.77 -5.67 8.35
CA ASP A 190 3.37 -4.76 9.31
C ASP A 190 2.50 -3.50 9.57
N ALA A 191 1.17 -3.68 9.55
CA ALA A 191 0.21 -2.59 9.71
C ALA A 191 0.42 -1.77 10.99
N ASP A 192 0.86 -2.38 12.10
CA ASP A 192 1.14 -1.69 13.36
C ASP A 192 2.21 -0.61 13.23
N ARG A 193 3.32 -0.94 12.55
CA ARG A 193 4.40 0.03 12.33
C ARG A 193 3.94 1.15 11.41
N LEU A 194 3.17 0.81 10.38
CA LEU A 194 2.63 1.80 9.46
C LEU A 194 1.69 2.75 10.21
N GLU A 195 0.75 2.21 10.98
CA GLU A 195 -0.25 2.96 11.76
C GLU A 195 0.38 4.04 12.64
N ALA A 196 1.49 3.71 13.32
CA ALA A 196 2.18 4.62 14.23
C ALA A 196 2.67 5.91 13.57
N SER A 197 2.90 5.90 12.25
CA SER A 197 3.36 7.07 11.47
C SER A 197 2.33 7.60 10.48
N ASP A 198 1.19 6.90 10.39
CA ASP A 198 0.20 7.14 9.37
C ASP A 198 -0.72 8.30 9.78
N PRO A 199 -0.94 9.32 8.92
CA PRO A 199 -1.77 10.47 9.27
C PRO A 199 -3.21 10.08 9.63
N VAL A 200 -3.74 10.67 10.71
CA VAL A 200 -5.13 10.44 11.15
C VAL A 200 -6.15 10.99 10.16
N SER A 201 -5.87 12.15 9.55
CA SER A 201 -6.74 12.79 8.57
C SER A 201 -6.11 12.69 7.19
N LYS A 202 -6.88 12.15 6.24
CA LYS A 202 -6.47 11.93 4.85
C LYS A 202 -7.59 12.33 3.89
N GLY A 203 -7.28 12.36 2.60
CA GLY A 203 -8.30 12.45 1.56
C GLY A 203 -9.21 11.22 1.53
N THR A 204 -10.08 11.17 0.51
CA THR A 204 -11.01 10.05 0.29
C THR A 204 -10.28 8.71 0.23
N PHE A 205 -10.76 7.74 1.02
CA PHE A 205 -10.22 6.38 1.03
C PHE A 205 -10.69 5.60 -0.20
N PHE A 206 -9.76 5.11 -1.02
CA PHE A 206 -10.09 4.23 -2.15
C PHE A 206 -9.67 2.78 -1.87
N TYR A 207 -10.66 1.89 -1.76
CA TYR A 207 -10.43 0.45 -1.73
C TYR A 207 -10.29 -0.08 -3.16
N LEU A 208 -9.09 -0.56 -3.52
CA LEU A 208 -8.81 -1.07 -4.88
C LEU A 208 -8.82 -2.61 -4.92
N SER A 209 -8.87 -3.27 -3.77
CA SER A 209 -9.02 -4.72 -3.60
C SER A 209 -9.33 -5.08 -2.16
N GLY A 210 -9.51 -6.38 -1.88
CA GLY A 210 -9.62 -6.90 -0.51
C GLY A 210 -8.43 -6.55 0.39
N ALA A 211 -7.22 -6.42 -0.16
CA ALA A 211 -6.04 -6.03 0.62
C ALA A 211 -6.15 -4.62 1.21
N SER A 212 -6.99 -3.74 0.63
CA SER A 212 -7.24 -2.41 1.17
C SER A 212 -7.82 -2.45 2.61
N ALA A 213 -8.52 -3.52 2.99
CA ALA A 213 -9.04 -3.70 4.34
C ALA A 213 -7.95 -3.88 5.41
N ARG A 214 -6.73 -4.25 5.01
CA ARG A 214 -5.60 -4.43 5.92
C ARG A 214 -4.78 -3.14 6.10
N ARG A 215 -5.18 -2.03 5.48
CA ARG A 215 -4.45 -0.75 5.59
C ARG A 215 -4.59 -0.13 6.99
N PRO A 216 -3.63 0.70 7.42
CA PRO A 216 -3.57 1.23 8.78
C PRO A 216 -4.79 2.03 9.22
N GLU A 217 -5.44 2.76 8.30
CA GLU A 217 -6.62 3.57 8.59
C GLU A 217 -7.82 2.72 9.01
N VAL A 218 -7.98 1.56 8.36
CA VAL A 218 -9.05 0.59 8.66
C VAL A 218 -8.81 -0.02 10.03
N ARG A 219 -7.57 -0.46 10.29
CA ARG A 219 -7.18 -0.97 11.60
C ARG A 219 -7.39 0.05 12.71
N ARG A 220 -6.91 1.28 12.51
CA ARG A 220 -7.09 2.39 13.46
C ARG A 220 -8.56 2.68 13.72
N HIS A 221 -9.41 2.63 12.68
CA HIS A 221 -10.84 2.80 12.86
C HIS A 221 -11.40 1.70 13.78
N HIS A 222 -11.07 0.43 13.52
CA HIS A 222 -11.48 -0.69 14.38
C HIS A 222 -10.95 -0.56 15.82
N ASP A 223 -9.69 -0.15 16.03
CA ASP A 223 -9.12 0.09 17.38
C ASP A 223 -9.78 1.27 18.10
N ARG A 224 -10.44 2.18 17.37
CA ARG A 224 -11.17 3.31 17.95
C ARG A 224 -12.61 2.96 18.32
N LEU A 225 -13.19 1.91 17.74
CA LEU A 225 -14.53 1.46 18.10
C LEU A 225 -14.61 1.09 19.59
N ASP A 226 -13.55 0.50 20.14
CA ASP A 226 -13.42 0.15 21.56
C ASP A 226 -13.55 1.36 22.51
N ARG A 227 -13.44 2.59 21.98
CA ARG A 227 -13.47 3.85 22.75
C ARG A 227 -14.83 4.54 22.70
N LEU A 228 -15.75 4.04 21.88
CA LEU A 228 -17.06 4.64 21.69
C LEU A 228 -18.03 4.07 22.73
N ALA A 229 -18.61 4.94 23.54
CA ALA A 229 -19.78 4.59 24.33
C ALA A 229 -20.98 4.50 23.40
N VAL A 230 -21.64 3.36 23.37
CA VAL A 230 -22.84 3.14 22.56
C VAL A 230 -24.07 3.59 23.36
N PRO A 231 -24.84 4.59 22.90
CA PRO A 231 -26.04 5.04 23.61
C PRO A 231 -27.22 4.09 23.35
N GLY A 232 -27.94 3.74 24.42
CA GLY A 232 -29.16 2.92 24.35
C GLY A 232 -28.95 1.48 24.79
N GLU A 233 -30.04 0.71 24.85
CA GLU A 233 -30.03 -0.72 25.19
C GLU A 233 -29.98 -1.58 23.93
N ARG A 234 -30.46 -1.04 22.79
CA ARG A 234 -30.53 -1.74 21.50
C ARG A 234 -30.08 -0.88 20.33
N VAL A 235 -29.09 -1.37 19.58
CA VAL A 235 -28.50 -0.64 18.44
C VAL A 235 -28.51 -1.44 17.15
N LEU A 236 -28.85 -0.75 16.06
CA LEU A 236 -28.83 -1.31 14.70
C LEU A 236 -27.56 -0.88 13.96
N LEU A 237 -26.84 -1.84 13.40
CA LEU A 237 -25.76 -1.62 12.44
C LEU A 237 -26.34 -1.93 11.05
N SER A 238 -26.50 -0.92 10.19
CA SER A 238 -27.34 -1.05 8.99
C SER A 238 -26.67 -0.60 7.70
N GLU A 239 -26.93 -1.36 6.63
CA GLU A 239 -26.80 -0.92 5.23
C GLU A 239 -28.07 -0.29 4.65
N GLY A 240 -29.12 -0.15 5.46
CA GLY A 240 -30.42 0.39 5.07
C GLY A 240 -31.00 1.40 6.08
N ASP A 241 -32.12 2.03 5.72
CA ASP A 241 -32.66 3.19 6.43
C ASP A 241 -33.78 2.95 7.47
N ASP A 242 -34.43 1.78 7.52
CA ASP A 242 -35.48 1.57 8.54
C ASP A 242 -34.86 1.23 9.91
N ASN A 243 -35.06 2.14 10.86
CA ASN A 243 -34.49 2.06 12.21
C ASN A 243 -35.49 2.31 13.35
N SER A 244 -36.79 2.35 13.04
CA SER A 244 -37.83 2.80 13.97
C SER A 244 -37.96 2.00 15.28
N ARG A 245 -37.29 0.84 15.38
CA ARG A 245 -37.35 -0.09 16.51
C ARG A 245 -36.07 -0.12 17.36
N PHE A 246 -35.08 0.72 17.07
CA PHE A 246 -33.78 0.72 17.74
C PHE A 246 -33.49 2.09 18.36
N ASP A 247 -32.69 2.10 19.43
CA ASP A 247 -32.34 3.34 20.15
C ASP A 247 -31.31 4.17 19.35
N ALA A 248 -30.49 3.50 18.54
CA ALA A 248 -29.53 4.13 17.63
C ALA A 248 -29.33 3.30 16.34
N THR A 249 -28.88 3.96 15.27
CA THR A 249 -28.48 3.30 14.02
C THR A 249 -27.17 3.82 13.49
N TRP A 250 -26.23 2.90 13.26
CA TRP A 250 -24.90 3.21 12.76
C TRP A 250 -24.75 2.61 11.37
N ARG A 251 -24.21 3.41 10.44
CA ARG A 251 -24.06 3.01 9.04
C ARG A 251 -22.85 2.11 8.88
N LEU A 252 -23.00 1.04 8.12
CA LEU A 252 -21.90 0.21 7.67
C LEU A 252 -21.40 0.80 6.31
N GLN A 253 -20.10 1.10 6.15
CA GLN A 253 -19.46 1.53 4.88
C GLN A 253 -18.11 0.87 4.56
N ALA A 254 -17.89 0.28 3.37
CA ALA A 254 -16.60 -0.36 3.01
C ALA A 254 -15.36 0.54 2.94
N PRO A 255 -14.18 0.05 3.36
CA PRO A 255 -13.88 -1.24 4.04
C PRO A 255 -14.09 -1.21 5.55
N PHE A 256 -14.66 -0.13 6.08
CA PHE A 256 -15.03 0.07 7.48
C PHE A 256 -16.42 -0.56 7.80
N GLY A 257 -16.98 -1.35 6.86
CA GLY A 257 -18.39 -1.73 6.63
C GLY A 257 -18.55 -2.27 5.18
N PRO A 258 -19.70 -2.36 4.47
CA PRO A 258 -19.92 -3.35 3.43
C PRO A 258 -19.75 -2.85 1.99
N PHE A 259 -19.02 -3.70 1.26
CA PHE A 259 -18.92 -3.97 -0.18
C PHE A 259 -17.94 -5.20 -0.27
N PRO A 260 -17.45 -5.71 -1.43
CA PRO A 260 -17.24 -7.13 -1.80
C PRO A 260 -16.67 -8.12 -0.75
N PRO A 261 -16.84 -9.46 -0.94
CA PRO A 261 -16.45 -10.57 -0.05
C PRO A 261 -15.33 -10.31 0.98
N ALA A 262 -14.14 -9.91 0.52
CA ALA A 262 -12.97 -9.67 1.37
C ALA A 262 -13.06 -8.43 2.29
N LEU A 263 -13.94 -7.47 2.02
CA LEU A 263 -14.19 -6.31 2.89
C LEU A 263 -15.29 -6.62 3.92
N TYR A 264 -16.19 -7.57 3.67
CA TYR A 264 -17.19 -7.98 4.66
C TYR A 264 -16.56 -8.65 5.88
N GLU A 265 -15.46 -9.41 5.72
CA GLU A 265 -14.74 -9.99 6.85
C GLU A 265 -14.11 -8.92 7.76
N ALA A 266 -13.62 -7.84 7.17
CA ALA A 266 -13.14 -6.68 7.92
C ALA A 266 -14.29 -5.95 8.63
N ALA A 267 -15.43 -5.78 7.96
CA ALA A 267 -16.63 -5.23 8.57
C ALA A 267 -17.12 -6.08 9.76
N ALA A 268 -17.19 -7.40 9.60
CA ALA A 268 -17.54 -8.34 10.67
C ALA A 268 -16.57 -8.25 11.84
N THR A 269 -15.28 -8.05 11.57
CA THR A 269 -14.26 -7.79 12.61
C THR A 269 -14.52 -6.49 13.37
N GLY A 270 -14.91 -5.42 12.67
CA GLY A 270 -15.32 -4.17 13.28
C GLY A 270 -16.56 -4.32 14.16
N VAL A 271 -17.59 -5.03 13.67
CA VAL A 271 -18.81 -5.34 14.44
C VAL A 271 -18.47 -6.10 15.72
N ARG A 272 -17.70 -7.18 15.61
CA ARG A 272 -17.30 -8.01 16.75
C ARG A 272 -16.61 -7.19 17.84
N ARG A 273 -15.66 -6.33 17.47
CA ARG A 273 -14.98 -5.46 18.43
C ARG A 273 -15.93 -4.49 19.13
N LEU A 274 -16.86 -3.90 18.39
CA LEU A 274 -17.87 -3.01 18.96
C LEU A 274 -18.76 -3.73 19.98
N VAL A 275 -19.19 -4.96 19.66
CA VAL A 275 -19.99 -5.83 20.55
C VAL A 275 -19.19 -6.21 21.79
N GLU A 276 -17.95 -6.70 21.63
CA GLU A 276 -17.06 -7.08 22.74
C GLU A 276 -16.78 -5.89 23.68
N ALA A 277 -16.70 -4.67 23.16
CA ALA A 277 -16.49 -3.46 23.95
C ALA A 277 -17.76 -2.97 24.69
N ASN A 278 -18.96 -3.44 24.30
CA ASN A 278 -20.24 -3.00 24.84
C ASN A 278 -21.13 -4.20 25.22
N PRO A 279 -20.74 -5.00 26.23
CA PRO A 279 -21.41 -6.28 26.57
C PRO A 279 -22.84 -6.12 27.10
N ASP A 280 -23.22 -4.91 27.53
CA ASP A 280 -24.56 -4.62 28.06
C ASP A 280 -25.53 -4.11 26.99
N VAL A 281 -25.12 -4.07 25.71
CA VAL A 281 -25.92 -3.55 24.58
C VAL A 281 -26.27 -4.69 23.63
N GLU A 282 -27.56 -4.78 23.26
CA GLU A 282 -28.02 -5.70 22.22
C GLU A 282 -27.77 -5.10 20.83
N PHE A 283 -27.15 -5.88 19.95
CA PHE A 283 -26.82 -5.45 18.58
C PHE A 283 -27.59 -6.25 17.54
N ALA A 284 -28.05 -5.57 16.48
CA ALA A 284 -28.54 -6.19 15.27
C ALA A 284 -27.75 -5.70 14.05
N VAL A 285 -27.43 -6.59 13.11
CA VAL A 285 -26.79 -6.28 11.83
C VAL A 285 -27.79 -6.46 10.70
N ALA A 286 -28.11 -5.37 10.00
CA ALA A 286 -28.96 -5.39 8.81
C ALA A 286 -28.11 -5.25 7.53
N HIS A 287 -28.22 -6.21 6.62
CA HIS A 287 -27.30 -6.35 5.48
C HIS A 287 -27.92 -6.74 4.14
N TRP A 288 -27.26 -6.45 3.03
CA TRP A 288 -27.67 -6.80 1.65
C TRP A 288 -27.00 -8.08 1.14
N GLY A 289 -27.31 -9.22 1.76
CA GLY A 289 -26.77 -10.53 1.35
C GLY A 289 -25.26 -10.70 1.55
N TRP A 290 -24.75 -10.48 2.78
CA TRP A 290 -23.36 -10.77 3.13
C TRP A 290 -23.04 -12.25 2.87
N PRO A 291 -21.80 -12.57 2.46
CA PRO A 291 -21.38 -13.95 2.27
C PRO A 291 -21.40 -14.70 3.61
N GLU A 292 -21.69 -15.99 3.56
CA GLU A 292 -21.76 -16.87 4.74
C GLU A 292 -20.48 -16.83 5.58
N SER A 293 -19.30 -16.65 4.95
CA SER A 293 -18.03 -16.51 5.67
C SER A 293 -17.96 -15.28 6.58
N ALA A 294 -18.54 -14.15 6.15
CA ALA A 294 -18.59 -12.94 6.96
C ALA A 294 -19.67 -13.02 8.04
N LEU A 295 -20.83 -13.62 7.72
CA LEU A 295 -21.90 -13.85 8.69
C LEU A 295 -21.45 -14.79 9.81
N SER A 296 -20.70 -15.85 9.47
CA SER A 296 -20.11 -16.78 10.45
C SER A 296 -19.03 -16.14 11.33
N ALA A 297 -18.51 -14.96 10.94
CA ALA A 297 -17.53 -14.21 11.72
C ALA A 297 -18.17 -13.19 12.68
N LEU A 298 -19.49 -13.00 12.62
CA LEU A 298 -20.24 -12.18 13.59
C LEU A 298 -20.37 -12.93 14.93
N PRO A 299 -20.44 -12.20 16.06
CA PRO A 299 -20.74 -12.80 17.37
C PRO A 299 -22.11 -13.50 17.40
N GLU A 300 -22.25 -14.58 18.18
CA GLU A 300 -23.49 -15.39 18.25
C GLU A 300 -24.69 -14.63 18.86
N ASP A 301 -24.41 -13.60 19.65
CA ASP A 301 -25.34 -12.73 20.35
C ASP A 301 -25.83 -11.54 19.50
N VAL A 302 -25.40 -11.46 18.24
CA VAL A 302 -25.86 -10.43 17.29
C VAL A 302 -27.01 -10.95 16.44
N ASP A 303 -28.14 -10.25 16.46
CA ASP A 303 -29.26 -10.54 15.57
C ASP A 303 -28.91 -10.17 14.12
N VAL A 304 -29.12 -11.09 13.17
CA VAL A 304 -28.84 -10.85 11.74
C VAL A 304 -30.14 -10.65 10.97
N LEU A 305 -30.24 -9.52 10.27
CA LEU A 305 -31.41 -9.11 9.49
C LEU A 305 -31.03 -8.98 8.00
N GLU A 306 -31.63 -9.79 7.14
CA GLU A 306 -31.44 -9.65 5.69
C GLU A 306 -32.35 -8.54 5.15
N LEU A 307 -31.76 -7.54 4.53
CA LEU A 307 -32.47 -6.44 3.88
C LEU A 307 -33.07 -6.91 2.55
N GLY A 308 -34.37 -6.65 2.37
CA GLY A 308 -35.12 -6.98 1.15
C GLY A 308 -35.19 -5.81 0.16
N PRO A 309 -35.65 -6.03 -1.09
CA PRO A 309 -35.65 -5.04 -2.17
C PRO A 309 -36.43 -3.74 -1.89
N ASP A 310 -37.31 -3.75 -0.88
CA ASP A 310 -38.06 -2.57 -0.43
C ASP A 310 -37.29 -1.72 0.59
N SER A 311 -36.14 -2.20 1.10
CA SER A 311 -35.29 -1.42 2.00
C SER A 311 -34.51 -0.39 1.19
N LYS A 312 -34.37 0.82 1.74
CA LYS A 312 -33.63 1.90 1.07
C LYS A 312 -32.21 1.98 1.60
N PRO A 313 -31.20 2.16 0.74
CA PRO A 313 -29.84 2.44 1.20
C PRO A 313 -29.80 3.81 1.88
N PRO A 314 -28.92 3.99 2.87
CA PRO A 314 -28.81 5.25 3.59
C PRO A 314 -28.53 6.43 2.68
N ASP A 315 -29.26 7.53 2.88
CA ASP A 315 -29.05 8.80 2.16
C ASP A 315 -27.56 9.15 2.17
N SER A 316 -26.95 9.18 0.99
CA SER A 316 -25.52 9.42 0.81
C SER A 316 -25.23 10.90 0.97
N ASP A 317 -25.21 11.40 2.19
CA ASP A 317 -24.56 12.68 2.50
C ASP A 317 -23.05 12.46 2.38
N VAL A 318 -22.58 12.42 1.13
CA VAL A 318 -21.16 12.41 0.77
C VAL A 318 -20.91 13.74 0.05
N GLU A 319 -20.65 14.79 0.84
CA GLU A 319 -19.83 15.93 0.39
C GLU A 319 -18.36 15.64 0.66
#